data_AF-A0A949ISW0-F1
#
_entry.id   AF-A0A949ISW0-F1
#
_cell.length_a   1.000
_cell.length_b   1.000
_cell.length_c   1.000
_cell.angle_alpha   90.00
_cell.angle_beta   90.00
_cell.angle_gamma   90.00
#
_symmetry.space_group_name_H-M   'P 1'
#
loop_
_entity.id
_entity.type
_entity.pdbx_description
1 polymer ?
#
loop_
_entity_poly.entity_id
_entity_poly.type
_entity_poly.pdbx_seq_one_letter_code
_entity_poly.pdbx_strand_id
1 'polypeptide(L)'
;MKVTKSLVIVDMQPELPASRPAWLRQAVLEQIVRARASNMAIIVLEYLSREPLRFYGETYNELIAAARGHSHFTMRAKATPDGSEAVAAACQAMALEDQDFVVCGINTHACVEATVTGLLKLFPASRIEVVADACNDYRGNDWSQFPQQENLTINHT
;
A
#
# COMPACT_ATOMS: atom_id res chain seq x y z
N MET A 1 -1.72 -0.69 -23.10
CA MET A 1 -1.18 -1.91 -22.43
C MET A 1 -2.17 -2.32 -21.35
N LYS A 2 -2.42 -3.63 -21.17
CA LYS A 2 -3.23 -4.12 -20.04
C LYS A 2 -2.45 -3.83 -18.75
N VAL A 3 -3.09 -3.20 -17.76
CA VAL A 3 -2.52 -3.06 -16.41
C VAL A 3 -2.63 -4.43 -15.75
N THR A 4 -1.50 -4.96 -15.27
CA THR A 4 -1.43 -6.29 -14.65
C THR A 4 -0.91 -6.27 -13.22
N LYS A 5 -0.50 -5.07 -12.74
CA LYS A 5 -0.06 -4.87 -11.37
C LYS A 5 -0.66 -3.60 -10.78
N SER A 6 -0.85 -3.63 -9.46
CA SER A 6 -1.23 -2.46 -8.67
C SER A 6 -0.21 -2.21 -7.55
N LEU A 7 0.32 -0.99 -7.47
CA LEU A 7 1.00 -0.47 -6.29
C LEU A 7 -0.04 -0.04 -5.26
N VAL A 8 0.05 -0.60 -4.06
CA VAL A 8 -0.79 -0.29 -2.91
C VAL A 8 0.07 0.42 -1.86
N ILE A 9 -0.26 1.67 -1.55
CA ILE A 9 0.46 2.49 -0.57
C ILE A 9 -0.41 2.63 0.67
N VAL A 10 0.07 2.13 1.80
CA VAL A 10 -0.71 2.01 3.03
C VAL A 10 -0.35 3.13 4.02
N ASP A 11 -1.33 3.97 4.34
CA ASP A 11 -1.37 4.87 5.50
C ASP A 11 -0.17 5.82 5.63
N MET A 12 0.36 6.35 4.52
CA MET A 12 1.47 7.32 4.51
C MET A 12 1.03 8.73 4.93
N GLN A 13 0.42 8.86 6.12
CA GLN A 13 -0.18 10.08 6.68
C GLN A 13 0.70 10.67 7.81
N PRO A 14 0.83 12.00 7.93
CA PRO A 14 1.82 12.67 8.79
C PRO A 14 1.61 12.49 10.30
N GLU A 15 0.37 12.27 10.74
CA GLU A 15 0.07 12.05 12.16
C GLU A 15 0.35 10.61 12.62
N LEU A 16 0.70 9.71 11.70
CA LEU A 16 1.13 8.35 12.02
C LEU A 16 2.67 8.32 12.16
N PRO A 17 3.23 8.09 13.37
CA PRO A 17 4.66 8.30 13.62
C PRO A 17 5.61 7.52 12.72
N ALA A 18 5.26 6.30 12.32
CA ALA A 18 6.12 5.47 11.46
C ALA A 18 6.28 6.05 10.04
N SER A 19 5.39 6.96 9.60
CA SER A 19 5.44 7.56 8.26
C SER A 19 6.43 8.73 8.15
N ARG A 20 6.84 9.29 9.30
CA ARG A 20 7.61 10.54 9.41
C ARG A 20 9.04 10.48 8.88
N PRO A 21 9.79 9.37 8.99
CA PRO A 21 11.17 9.34 8.52
C PRO A 21 11.27 9.71 7.03
N ALA A 22 12.17 10.63 6.71
CA ALA A 22 12.33 11.13 5.34
C ALA A 22 12.76 10.03 4.35
N TRP A 23 13.57 9.07 4.81
CA TRP A 23 14.00 7.93 3.99
C TRP A 23 12.81 7.11 3.49
N LEU A 24 11.77 6.93 4.32
CA LEU A 24 10.60 6.14 3.96
C LEU A 24 9.78 6.86 2.90
N ARG A 25 9.56 8.17 3.07
CA ARG A 25 8.86 8.99 2.06
C ARG A 25 9.58 8.95 0.72
N GLN A 26 10.92 9.00 0.74
CA GLN A 26 11.74 8.85 -0.47
C GLN A 26 11.58 7.45 -1.10
N ALA A 27 11.64 6.39 -0.31
CA ALA A 27 11.47 5.02 -0.80
C ALA A 27 10.07 4.77 -1.41
N VAL A 28 9.01 5.29 -0.78
CA VAL A 28 7.64 5.22 -1.32
C VAL A 28 7.50 6.04 -2.61
N LEU A 29 8.12 7.22 -2.66
CA LEU A 29 8.16 8.05 -3.88
C LEU A 29 8.82 7.29 -5.05
N GLU A 30 9.90 6.57 -4.80
CA GLU A 30 10.56 5.72 -5.80
C GLU A 30 9.64 4.60 -6.29
N GLN A 31 8.83 3.99 -5.42
CA GLN A 31 7.82 3.01 -5.83
C GLN A 31 6.75 3.66 -6.73
N ILE A 32 6.30 4.87 -6.43
CA ILE A 32 5.36 5.61 -7.30
C ILE A 32 5.98 5.84 -8.69
N VAL A 33 7.24 6.26 -8.75
CA VAL A 33 7.97 6.46 -10.01
C VAL A 33 8.07 5.15 -10.80
N ARG A 34 8.44 4.04 -10.14
CA ARG A 34 8.51 2.70 -10.76
C ARG A 34 7.14 2.24 -11.25
N ALA A 35 6.08 2.43 -10.46
CA ALA A 35 4.72 2.09 -10.82
C ALA A 35 4.28 2.83 -12.09
N ARG A 36 4.57 4.13 -12.19
CA ARG A 36 4.27 4.91 -13.40
C ARG A 36 5.06 4.42 -14.62
N ALA A 37 6.36 4.17 -14.46
CA ALA A 37 7.22 3.70 -15.54
C ALA A 37 6.77 2.33 -16.09
N SER A 38 6.24 1.48 -15.21
CA SER A 38 5.75 0.15 -15.55
C SER A 38 4.24 0.08 -15.79
N ASN A 39 3.55 1.23 -15.85
CA ASN A 39 2.10 1.33 -16.03
C ASN A 39 1.28 0.47 -15.04
N MET A 40 1.70 0.44 -13.77
CA MET A 40 0.94 -0.16 -12.68
C MET A 40 -0.13 0.81 -12.20
N ALA A 41 -1.30 0.30 -11.80
CA ALA A 41 -2.25 1.12 -11.05
C ALA A 41 -1.64 1.58 -9.72
N ILE A 42 -2.07 2.72 -9.20
CA ILE A 42 -1.59 3.28 -7.93
C ILE A 42 -2.80 3.50 -7.03
N ILE A 43 -2.88 2.75 -5.94
CA ILE A 43 -3.96 2.76 -4.98
C ILE A 43 -3.38 3.23 -3.64
N VAL A 44 -3.81 4.41 -3.19
CA VAL A 44 -3.40 4.96 -1.89
C VAL A 44 -4.50 4.73 -0.87
N LEU A 45 -4.13 4.15 0.26
CA LEU A 45 -5.03 3.90 1.39
C LEU A 45 -4.74 4.88 2.52
N GLU A 46 -5.80 5.44 3.09
CA GLU A 46 -5.74 6.30 4.28
C GLU A 46 -6.54 5.68 5.42
N TYR A 47 -5.92 5.60 6.59
CA TYR A 47 -6.57 5.09 7.79
C TYR A 47 -7.33 6.19 8.53
N LEU A 48 -8.54 5.83 8.95
CA LEU A 48 -9.41 6.60 9.82
C LEU A 48 -9.70 5.74 11.06
N SER A 49 -9.51 6.26 12.27
CA SER A 49 -10.00 5.57 13.47
C SER A 49 -11.50 5.80 13.60
N ARG A 50 -12.31 4.80 13.97
CA ARG A 50 -13.76 4.95 14.12
C ARG A 50 -14.22 5.38 15.52
N GLU A 51 -13.46 5.12 16.58
CA GLU A 51 -13.93 5.32 17.96
C GLU A 51 -12.81 5.81 18.90
N PRO A 52 -12.73 7.13 19.19
CA PRO A 52 -13.48 8.21 18.52
C PRO A 52 -13.06 8.35 17.04
N LEU A 53 -13.92 8.95 16.21
CA LEU A 53 -13.56 9.25 14.82
C LEU A 53 -12.30 10.13 14.80
N ARG A 54 -11.19 9.61 14.27
CA ARG A 54 -9.92 10.31 14.21
C ARG A 54 -9.36 10.31 12.79
N PHE A 55 -9.07 11.50 12.31
CA PHE A 55 -8.34 11.73 11.08
C PHE A 55 -6.85 11.87 11.41
N TYR A 56 -5.99 11.22 10.64
CA TYR A 56 -4.53 11.26 10.81
C TYR A 56 -3.83 12.18 9.80
N GLY A 57 -4.60 13.12 9.23
CA GLY A 57 -4.17 13.93 8.09
C GLY A 57 -4.33 13.20 6.76
N GLU A 58 -4.07 13.92 5.68
CA GLU A 58 -4.00 13.36 4.33
C GLU A 58 -2.62 12.75 4.09
N THR A 59 -2.52 11.84 3.14
CA THR A 59 -1.25 11.30 2.65
C THR A 59 -0.31 12.44 2.23
N TYR A 60 0.99 12.30 2.48
CA TYR A 60 1.97 13.35 2.14
C TYR A 60 1.79 13.90 0.72
N ASN A 61 1.72 15.23 0.61
CA ASN A 61 1.44 15.94 -0.63
C ASN A 61 2.43 15.60 -1.76
N GLU A 62 3.71 15.38 -1.44
CA GLU A 62 4.70 14.98 -2.45
C GLU A 62 4.39 13.63 -3.09
N LEU A 63 3.86 12.66 -2.34
CA LEU A 63 3.48 11.34 -2.85
C LEU A 63 2.24 11.45 -3.73
N ILE A 64 1.24 12.23 -3.28
CA ILE A 64 0.03 12.48 -4.07
C ILE A 64 0.36 13.23 -5.36
N ALA A 65 1.23 14.24 -5.32
CA ALA A 65 1.67 14.97 -6.50
C ALA A 65 2.37 14.05 -7.51
N ALA A 66 3.20 13.12 -7.03
CA ALA A 66 3.89 12.16 -7.88
C ALA A 66 2.93 11.14 -8.54
N ALA A 67 1.88 10.72 -7.84
CA ALA A 67 0.89 9.79 -8.36
C ALA A 67 -0.15 10.47 -9.29
N ARG A 68 -0.44 11.75 -9.06
CA ARG A 68 -1.46 12.51 -9.79
C ARG A 68 -1.17 12.53 -11.31
N GLY A 69 -2.25 12.48 -12.10
CA GLY A 69 -2.17 12.43 -13.56
C GLY A 69 -1.76 11.07 -14.14
N HIS A 70 -1.49 10.06 -13.31
CA HIS A 70 -1.47 8.67 -13.78
C HIS A 70 -2.91 8.18 -14.01
N SER A 71 -3.16 7.51 -15.13
CA SER A 71 -4.52 7.15 -15.57
C SER A 71 -5.24 6.17 -14.63
N HIS A 72 -4.49 5.36 -13.89
CA HIS A 72 -5.01 4.38 -12.94
C HIS A 72 -4.61 4.72 -11.50
N PHE A 73 -4.75 5.99 -11.13
CA PHE A 73 -4.52 6.46 -9.76
C PHE A 73 -5.84 6.63 -9.00
N THR A 74 -5.90 6.14 -7.76
CA THR A 74 -7.05 6.38 -6.89
C THR A 74 -6.67 6.39 -5.41
N MET A 75 -7.48 7.10 -4.61
CA MET A 75 -7.37 7.13 -3.15
C MET A 75 -8.59 6.47 -2.51
N ARG A 76 -8.39 5.74 -1.41
CA ARG A 76 -9.46 5.13 -0.63
C ARG A 76 -9.19 5.32 0.86
N ALA A 77 -10.25 5.53 1.62
CA ALA A 77 -10.17 5.51 3.07
C ALA A 77 -10.55 4.12 3.60
N LYS A 78 -9.92 3.70 4.70
CA LYS A 78 -10.27 2.51 5.46
C LYS A 78 -10.39 2.85 6.94
N ALA A 79 -11.24 2.08 7.62
CA ALA A 79 -11.55 2.28 9.03
C ALA A 79 -11.01 1.16 9.94
N THR A 80 -10.34 0.18 9.33
CA THR A 80 -9.75 -0.99 9.96
C THR A 80 -8.29 -1.09 9.54
N PRO A 81 -7.46 -1.87 10.25
CA PRO A 81 -6.09 -2.14 9.81
C PRO A 81 -6.03 -2.74 8.39
N ASP A 82 -6.91 -3.70 8.11
CA ASP A 82 -7.04 -4.31 6.78
C ASP A 82 -7.70 -3.35 5.78
N GLY A 83 -7.01 -3.10 4.66
CA GLY A 83 -7.47 -2.29 3.53
C GLY A 83 -7.80 -3.07 2.26
N SER A 84 -7.74 -4.40 2.29
CA SER A 84 -7.89 -5.26 1.10
C SER A 84 -9.22 -5.09 0.37
N GLU A 85 -10.33 -4.91 1.09
CA GLU A 85 -11.64 -4.63 0.50
C GLU A 85 -11.67 -3.29 -0.26
N ALA A 86 -10.99 -2.26 0.27
CA ALA A 86 -10.88 -0.97 -0.40
C ALA A 86 -10.03 -1.08 -1.69
N VAL A 87 -8.98 -1.90 -1.66
CA VAL A 87 -8.18 -2.24 -2.84
C VAL A 87 -9.03 -3.01 -3.86
N ALA A 88 -9.79 -4.02 -3.44
CA ALA A 88 -10.65 -4.79 -4.33
C ALA A 88 -11.70 -3.92 -5.03
N ALA A 89 -12.36 -3.04 -4.28
CA ALA A 89 -13.30 -2.07 -4.82
C ALA A 89 -12.63 -1.08 -5.80
N ALA A 90 -11.39 -0.68 -5.53
CA ALA A 90 -10.61 0.15 -6.45
C ALA A 90 -10.27 -0.59 -7.75
N CYS A 91 -9.82 -1.85 -7.68
CA CYS A 91 -9.56 -2.69 -8.84
C CYS A 91 -10.82 -2.87 -9.70
N GLN A 92 -11.96 -3.19 -9.07
CA GLN A 92 -13.23 -3.32 -9.76
C GLN A 92 -13.64 -2.03 -10.47
N ALA A 93 -13.55 -0.88 -9.78
CA ALA A 93 -13.91 0.42 -10.36
C ALA A 93 -13.02 0.82 -11.56
N MET A 94 -11.78 0.32 -11.60
CA MET A 94 -10.82 0.55 -12.68
C MET A 94 -10.81 -0.57 -13.73
N ALA A 95 -11.71 -1.56 -13.63
CA ALA A 95 -11.75 -2.75 -14.49
C ALA A 95 -10.39 -3.49 -14.56
N LEU A 96 -9.72 -3.60 -13.42
CA LEU A 96 -8.43 -4.28 -13.26
C LEU A 96 -8.66 -5.77 -12.94
N GLU A 97 -8.64 -6.61 -13.97
CA GLU A 97 -8.70 -8.06 -13.85
C GLU A 97 -7.29 -8.65 -13.64
N ASP A 98 -7.18 -9.78 -12.93
CA ASP A 98 -5.94 -10.57 -12.74
C ASP A 98 -4.71 -9.73 -12.32
N GLN A 99 -4.74 -9.14 -11.13
CA GLN A 99 -3.73 -8.19 -10.66
C GLN A 99 -2.74 -8.82 -9.69
N ASP A 100 -1.44 -8.71 -9.96
CA ASP A 100 -0.43 -8.83 -8.91
C ASP A 100 -0.38 -7.51 -8.10
N PHE A 101 0.03 -7.58 -6.84
CA PHE A 101 0.11 -6.41 -5.97
C PHE A 101 1.55 -6.15 -5.54
N VAL A 102 1.94 -4.89 -5.52
CA VAL A 102 3.14 -4.40 -4.86
C VAL A 102 2.68 -3.54 -3.70
N VAL A 103 3.12 -3.82 -2.48
CA VAL A 103 2.63 -3.18 -1.26
C VAL A 103 3.77 -2.49 -0.53
N CYS A 104 3.53 -1.26 -0.10
CA CYS A 104 4.44 -0.49 0.75
C CYS A 104 3.66 0.41 1.72
N GLY A 105 4.33 1.00 2.71
CA GLY A 105 3.72 1.95 3.66
C GLY A 105 3.89 1.55 5.12
N ILE A 106 2.90 1.88 5.96
CA ILE A 106 2.98 1.71 7.41
C ILE A 106 1.65 1.26 8.02
N ASN A 107 1.62 0.76 9.26
CA ASN A 107 2.74 0.16 9.97
C ASN A 107 2.93 -1.28 9.46
N THR A 108 4.17 -1.73 9.30
CA THR A 108 4.50 -3.06 8.77
C THR A 108 3.71 -4.17 9.45
N HIS A 109 3.78 -4.25 10.79
CA HIS A 109 3.17 -5.33 11.59
C HIS A 109 1.73 -5.01 12.03
N ALA A 110 1.07 -4.09 11.33
CA ALA A 110 -0.35 -3.80 11.57
C ALA A 110 -1.10 -3.62 10.24
N CYS A 111 -1.17 -2.40 9.72
CA CYS A 111 -1.99 -2.10 8.54
C CYS A 111 -1.44 -2.73 7.26
N VAL A 112 -0.11 -2.77 7.08
CA VAL A 112 0.50 -3.42 5.91
C VAL A 112 0.26 -4.92 5.97
N GLU A 113 0.61 -5.59 7.07
CA GLU A 113 0.37 -7.02 7.28
C GLU A 113 -1.11 -7.41 7.12
N ALA A 114 -2.02 -6.66 7.76
CA ALA A 114 -3.45 -6.93 7.69
C ALA A 114 -3.98 -6.79 6.25
N THR A 115 -3.53 -5.75 5.54
CA THR A 115 -3.90 -5.54 4.13
C THR A 115 -3.35 -6.65 3.24
N VAL A 116 -2.08 -7.03 3.40
CA VAL A 116 -1.46 -8.15 2.65
C VAL A 116 -2.21 -9.45 2.92
N THR A 117 -2.52 -9.74 4.19
CA THR A 117 -3.27 -10.93 4.58
C THR A 117 -4.68 -10.96 3.97
N GLY A 118 -5.37 -9.81 3.94
CA GLY A 118 -6.66 -9.68 3.29
C GLY A 118 -6.56 -9.89 1.78
N LEU A 119 -5.55 -9.29 1.14
CA LEU A 119 -5.31 -9.46 -0.30
C LEU A 119 -5.00 -10.92 -0.67
N LEU A 120 -4.20 -11.64 0.12
CA LEU A 120 -3.92 -13.07 -0.08
C LEU A 120 -5.21 -13.90 -0.09
N LYS A 121 -6.20 -13.53 0.74
CA LYS A 121 -7.50 -14.21 0.82
C LYS A 121 -8.42 -13.85 -0.35
N LEU A 122 -8.49 -12.57 -0.70
CA LEU A 122 -9.39 -12.08 -1.77
C LEU A 122 -8.86 -12.41 -3.17
N PHE A 123 -7.54 -12.50 -3.33
CA PHE A 123 -6.85 -12.71 -4.59
C PHE A 123 -5.87 -13.89 -4.51
N PRO A 124 -6.36 -15.12 -4.29
CA PRO A 124 -5.50 -16.28 -4.03
C PRO A 124 -4.61 -16.69 -5.22
N ALA A 125 -4.96 -16.26 -6.45
CA ALA A 125 -4.16 -16.52 -7.64
C ALA A 125 -3.12 -15.43 -7.93
N SER A 126 -3.18 -14.30 -7.24
CA SER A 126 -2.29 -13.16 -7.44
C SER A 126 -0.97 -13.33 -6.69
N ARG A 127 0.11 -12.78 -7.25
CA ARG A 127 1.36 -12.59 -6.50
C ARG A 127 1.31 -11.27 -5.74
N ILE A 128 1.82 -11.29 -4.52
CA ILE A 128 1.93 -10.11 -3.66
C ILE A 128 3.39 -9.91 -3.31
N GLU A 129 3.89 -8.73 -3.59
CA GLU A 129 5.23 -8.28 -3.25
C GLU A 129 5.12 -7.21 -2.19
N VAL A 130 5.85 -7.36 -1.08
CA VAL A 130 6.03 -6.30 -0.08
C VAL A 130 7.41 -5.72 -0.25
N VAL A 131 7.49 -4.42 -0.52
CA VAL A 131 8.78 -3.71 -0.67
C VAL A 131 9.26 -3.32 0.71
N ALA A 132 10.11 -4.15 1.31
CA ALA A 132 10.52 -4.03 2.70
C ALA A 132 11.19 -2.68 3.00
N ASP A 133 11.99 -2.18 2.08
CA ASP A 133 12.71 -0.89 2.22
C ASP A 133 11.80 0.32 1.99
N ALA A 134 10.55 0.11 1.57
CA ALA A 134 9.48 1.10 1.52
C ALA A 134 8.39 0.82 2.58
N CYS A 135 8.70 0.03 3.60
CA CYS A 135 7.84 -0.26 4.74
C CYS A 135 8.51 0.19 6.04
N ASN A 136 7.71 0.65 7.01
CA ASN A 136 8.23 0.98 8.33
C ASN A 136 7.25 0.64 9.45
N ASP A 137 7.81 0.47 10.64
CA ASP A 137 7.09 0.32 11.88
C ASP A 137 7.75 1.20 12.95
N TYR A 138 6.98 1.65 13.93
CA TYR A 138 7.49 2.54 14.99
C TYR A 138 8.49 1.85 15.92
N ARG A 139 8.54 0.51 15.90
CA ARG A 139 9.52 -0.32 16.64
C ARG A 139 10.58 -0.97 15.74
N GLY A 140 10.60 -0.62 14.46
CA GLY A 140 11.37 -1.35 13.45
C GLY A 140 10.65 -2.61 12.96
N ASN A 141 11.14 -3.17 11.85
CA ASN A 141 10.50 -4.29 11.17
C ASN A 141 11.17 -5.62 11.59
N ASP A 142 10.38 -6.57 12.09
CA ASP A 142 10.76 -7.98 12.20
C ASP A 142 10.07 -8.84 11.12
N TRP A 143 10.70 -8.95 9.94
CA TRP A 143 10.16 -9.71 8.82
C TRP A 143 10.00 -11.22 9.08
N SER A 144 10.60 -11.75 10.15
CA SER A 144 10.40 -13.16 10.53
C SER A 144 8.99 -13.43 11.09
N GLN A 145 8.30 -12.39 11.57
CA GLN A 145 6.93 -12.45 12.06
C GLN A 145 5.89 -12.14 10.99
N PHE A 146 6.34 -11.62 9.83
CA PHE A 146 5.45 -11.30 8.73
C PHE A 146 4.92 -12.60 8.08
N PRO A 147 3.67 -12.62 7.58
CA PRO A 147 3.07 -13.80 6.98
C PRO A 147 3.97 -14.45 5.91
N GLN A 148 3.97 -15.78 5.87
CA GLN A 148 4.65 -16.56 4.86
C GLN A 148 3.61 -17.36 4.07
N GLN A 149 3.55 -17.11 2.76
CA GLN A 149 2.71 -17.84 1.80
C GLN A 149 3.44 -17.95 0.47
N GLU A 150 3.12 -18.97 -0.32
CA GLU A 150 3.80 -19.28 -1.59
C GLU A 150 3.73 -18.12 -2.60
N ASN A 151 2.63 -17.38 -2.60
CA ASN A 151 2.39 -16.24 -3.48
C ASN A 151 2.73 -14.88 -2.84
N LEU A 152 3.42 -14.86 -1.69
CA LEU A 152 3.91 -13.65 -1.03
C LEU A 152 5.45 -13.60 -1.07
N THR A 153 6.00 -12.47 -1.51
CA THR A 153 7.45 -12.22 -1.47
C THR A 153 7.75 -10.91 -0.74
N ILE A 154 8.77 -10.92 0.11
CA ILE A 154 9.30 -9.72 0.79
C ILE A 154 10.61 -9.34 0.09
N ASN A 155 10.64 -8.17 -0.54
CA ASN A 155 11.79 -7.71 -1.33
C ASN A 155 12.53 -6.57 -0.64
N HIS A 156 13.85 -6.71 -0.55
CA HIS A 156 14.78 -5.64 -0.22
C HIS A 156 15.42 -5.17 -1.54
N THR A 157 15.24 -3.90 -1.91
CA THR A 157 15.63 -3.37 -3.23
C THR A 157 16.59 -2.21 -3.12
#